data_AF-A0A498ML83-F1
#
_entry.id   AF-A0A498ML83-F1
#
_cell.length_a   1.000
_cell.length_b   1.000
_cell.length_c   1.000
_cell.angle_alpha   90.00
_cell.angle_beta   90.00
_cell.angle_gamma   90.00
#
_symmetry.space_group_name_H-M   'P 1'
#
loop_
_entity.id
_entity.type
_entity.pdbx_description
1 polymer ?
#
loop_
_entity_poly.entity_id
_entity_poly.type
_entity_poly.pdbx_seq_one_letter_code
_entity_poly.pdbx_strand_id
1 'polypeptide(L)'
;MTDSEQTNECCEKNLPSTSNPQNEPVHADGYTKIPPNESRRSKTQRIAQKEEEDLRRWKEENRPGPIQLPPEKLGGAVSLAEVRQRQQMESRQSKMRKKQRQEEMDKKKRQAEEEQIEQMKAKQREKAKSHEYKEARREEENTDLLKKKEEQRRKADILEEKQKQQEEDRKRRTEADHRRVNLAFLDRLEASSSGRVPEPVTQTPESSSVWLDEDDDDDIDEPQDTALSNPSQIHADRSEADDGDHTWTLMKLQNRFPYYERDMLEEIVKQCDGNYQKAYELLDV
;
A
#
# COMPACT_ATOMS: atom_id res chain seq x y z
N MET A 1 -6.60 -67.17 47.41
CA MET A 1 -7.59 -67.94 48.19
C MET A 1 -8.85 -67.11 48.20
N THR A 2 -9.61 -67.28 47.14
CA THR A 2 -10.97 -66.80 46.96
C THR A 2 -11.95 -67.76 47.62
N ASP A 3 -13.18 -67.26 47.74
CA ASP A 3 -14.46 -67.98 47.87
C ASP A 3 -14.93 -68.26 49.30
N SER A 4 -15.91 -67.50 49.81
CA SER A 4 -17.37 -67.50 49.51
C SER A 4 -18.05 -68.40 50.53
N GLU A 5 -18.91 -67.86 51.40
CA GLU A 5 -20.38 -67.98 51.40
C GLU A 5 -20.81 -67.42 52.79
N GLN A 6 -21.97 -66.83 53.07
CA GLN A 6 -23.27 -66.76 52.41
C GLN A 6 -24.00 -65.59 53.06
N THR A 7 -24.70 -64.81 52.25
CA THR A 7 -25.79 -63.94 52.67
C THR A 7 -26.87 -64.78 53.35
N ASN A 8 -27.34 -64.36 54.53
CA ASN A 8 -28.65 -64.79 55.04
C ASN A 8 -29.35 -63.60 55.71
N GLU A 9 -30.13 -62.96 54.86
CA GLU A 9 -31.41 -62.32 55.16
C GLU A 9 -32.16 -63.03 56.30
N CYS A 10 -32.46 -62.31 57.37
CA CYS A 10 -33.53 -62.70 58.28
C CYS A 10 -34.38 -61.48 58.58
N CYS A 11 -35.40 -61.37 57.74
CA CYS A 11 -36.70 -60.75 57.95
C CYS A 11 -36.83 -59.77 59.12
N GLU A 12 -36.93 -58.51 58.74
CA GLU A 12 -37.96 -57.59 59.17
C GLU A 12 -39.31 -58.31 59.40
N LYS A 13 -39.52 -58.76 60.64
CA LYS A 13 -40.84 -59.17 61.14
C LYS A 13 -41.33 -58.07 62.06
N ASN A 14 -42.25 -57.29 61.50
CA ASN A 14 -43.18 -56.49 62.28
C ASN A 14 -43.92 -57.36 63.30
N LEU A 15 -44.21 -56.74 64.45
CA LEU A 15 -45.19 -57.09 65.51
C LEU A 15 -44.61 -57.68 66.81
N PRO A 16 -45.19 -57.32 67.97
CA PRO A 16 -45.76 -56.04 68.36
C PRO A 16 -44.84 -55.34 69.38
N SER A 17 -45.01 -54.03 69.53
CA SER A 17 -44.61 -53.32 70.74
C SER A 17 -44.99 -54.18 71.94
N THR A 18 -44.00 -54.73 72.63
CA THR A 18 -44.17 -55.05 74.04
C THR A 18 -44.35 -53.69 74.70
N SER A 19 -45.61 -53.27 74.80
CA SER A 19 -46.01 -52.17 75.65
C SER A 19 -45.47 -52.51 77.03
N ASN A 20 -44.32 -51.92 77.38
CA ASN A 20 -43.92 -51.90 78.77
C ASN A 20 -45.02 -51.08 79.46
N PRO A 21 -45.88 -51.69 80.31
CA PRO A 21 -47.13 -51.08 80.77
C PRO A 21 -46.92 -49.82 81.64
N GLN A 22 -45.68 -49.37 81.79
CA GLN A 22 -45.28 -48.20 82.58
C GLN A 22 -45.17 -46.89 81.77
N ASN A 23 -45.31 -46.92 80.43
CA ASN A 23 -45.21 -45.71 79.61
C ASN A 23 -46.51 -45.36 78.87
N GLU A 24 -47.65 -45.46 79.56
CA GLU A 24 -48.89 -44.93 79.00
C GLU A 24 -48.89 -43.39 79.05
N PRO A 25 -49.28 -42.71 77.95
CA PRO A 25 -49.40 -41.26 77.93
C PRO A 25 -50.48 -40.76 78.90
N VAL A 26 -50.07 -40.01 79.93
CA VAL A 26 -51.00 -39.40 80.90
C VAL A 26 -51.50 -38.07 80.33
N HIS A 27 -52.82 -37.95 80.14
CA HIS A 27 -53.44 -36.74 79.59
C HIS A 27 -53.85 -35.80 80.74
N ALA A 28 -53.40 -34.54 80.70
CA ALA A 28 -53.80 -33.50 81.64
C ALA A 28 -54.28 -32.28 80.83
N ASP A 29 -55.52 -31.82 81.05
CA ASP A 29 -56.27 -30.82 80.27
C ASP A 29 -55.40 -29.86 79.43
N GLY A 30 -55.21 -30.23 78.15
CA GLY A 30 -54.48 -29.46 77.14
C GLY A 30 -53.15 -30.06 76.66
N TYR A 31 -52.57 -31.06 77.33
CA TYR A 31 -51.34 -31.72 76.88
C TYR A 31 -51.20 -33.18 77.32
N THR A 32 -50.37 -33.93 76.57
CA THR A 32 -50.06 -35.33 76.85
C THR A 32 -48.67 -35.45 77.47
N LYS A 33 -48.56 -36.02 78.67
CA LYS A 33 -47.30 -36.35 79.34
C LYS A 33 -46.88 -37.77 78.97
N ILE A 34 -45.83 -37.90 78.17
CA ILE A 34 -45.21 -39.19 77.87
C ILE A 34 -44.02 -39.37 78.82
N PRO A 35 -44.06 -40.34 79.76
CA PRO A 35 -42.96 -40.58 80.67
C PRO A 35 -41.72 -41.12 79.91
N PRO A 36 -40.50 -40.77 80.34
CA PRO A 36 -39.28 -41.24 79.69
C PRO A 36 -39.16 -42.77 79.72
N ASN A 37 -38.85 -43.37 78.56
CA ASN A 37 -38.55 -44.80 78.50
C ASN A 37 -37.18 -45.08 79.15
N GLU A 38 -37.20 -45.56 80.39
CA GLU A 38 -36.00 -45.82 81.20
C GLU A 38 -35.02 -46.82 80.57
N SER A 39 -35.52 -47.81 79.81
CA SER A 39 -34.67 -48.76 79.10
C SER A 39 -33.92 -48.10 77.93
N ARG A 40 -34.62 -47.27 77.14
CA ARG A 40 -33.97 -46.47 76.08
C ARG A 40 -33.00 -45.46 76.67
N ARG A 41 -33.38 -44.77 77.75
CA ARG A 41 -32.53 -43.79 78.44
C ARG A 41 -31.24 -44.42 78.97
N SER A 42 -31.34 -45.54 79.68
CA SER A 42 -30.17 -46.25 80.21
C SER A 42 -29.26 -46.79 79.11
N LYS A 43 -29.83 -47.27 77.99
CA LYS A 43 -29.05 -47.66 76.81
C LYS A 43 -28.28 -46.47 76.22
N THR A 44 -28.93 -45.32 76.07
CA THR A 44 -28.27 -44.09 75.60
C THR A 44 -27.18 -43.64 76.55
N GLN A 45 -27.40 -43.70 77.86
CA GLN A 45 -26.40 -43.33 78.87
C GLN A 45 -25.18 -44.24 78.83
N ARG A 46 -25.36 -45.57 78.70
CA ARG A 46 -24.24 -46.51 78.58
C ARG A 46 -23.42 -46.27 77.30
N ILE A 47 -24.10 -46.00 76.19
CA ILE A 47 -23.42 -45.69 74.92
C ILE A 47 -22.62 -44.40 75.08
N ALA A 48 -23.22 -43.34 75.62
CA ALA A 48 -22.54 -42.06 75.85
C ALA A 48 -21.31 -42.22 76.75
N GLN A 49 -21.41 -42.98 77.84
CA GLN A 49 -20.28 -43.25 78.73
C GLN A 49 -19.16 -44.02 78.03
N LYS A 50 -19.53 -45.04 77.25
CA LYS A 50 -18.56 -45.84 76.49
C LYS A 50 -17.82 -44.99 75.45
N GLU A 51 -18.55 -44.18 74.68
CA GLU A 51 -17.99 -43.28 73.68
C GLU A 51 -17.06 -42.23 74.31
N GLU A 52 -17.40 -41.72 75.50
CA GLU A 52 -16.55 -40.79 76.25
C GLU A 52 -15.22 -41.43 76.66
N GLU A 53 -15.27 -42.68 77.16
CA GLU A 53 -14.07 -43.44 77.50
C GLU A 53 -13.21 -43.74 76.27
N ASP A 54 -13.83 -44.14 75.16
CA ASP A 54 -13.13 -44.42 73.90
C ASP A 54 -12.44 -43.15 73.36
N LEU A 55 -13.11 -41.99 73.42
CA LEU A 55 -12.52 -40.70 73.06
C LEU A 55 -11.35 -40.32 73.97
N ARG A 56 -11.47 -40.60 75.28
CA ARG A 56 -10.39 -40.31 76.23
C ARG A 56 -9.16 -41.16 75.92
N ARG A 57 -9.33 -42.46 75.66
CA ARG A 57 -8.24 -43.36 75.25
C ARG A 57 -7.60 -42.89 73.94
N TRP A 58 -8.40 -42.56 72.92
CA TRP A 58 -7.87 -42.05 71.66
C TRP A 58 -7.05 -40.77 71.85
N LYS A 59 -7.50 -39.83 72.70
CA LYS A 59 -6.75 -38.61 73.01
C LYS A 59 -5.45 -38.88 73.76
N GLU A 60 -5.43 -39.86 74.65
CA GLU A 60 -4.23 -40.29 75.39
C GLU A 60 -3.24 -41.00 74.46
N GLU A 61 -3.71 -41.90 73.60
CA GLU A 61 -2.92 -42.63 72.60
C GLU A 61 -2.35 -41.71 71.52
N ASN A 62 -3.12 -40.71 71.08
CA ASN A 62 -2.71 -39.73 70.07
C ASN A 62 -2.15 -38.44 70.67
N ARG A 63 -1.88 -38.42 71.98
CA ARG A 63 -1.26 -37.26 72.62
C ARG A 63 0.18 -37.16 72.12
N PRO A 64 0.58 -36.13 71.37
CA PRO A 64 1.98 -35.95 71.04
C PRO A 64 2.76 -35.76 72.35
N GLY A 65 3.87 -36.49 72.48
CA GLY A 65 4.72 -36.40 73.66
C GLY A 65 5.29 -34.99 73.86
N PRO A 66 5.72 -34.64 75.09
CA PRO A 66 6.36 -33.35 75.35
C PRO A 66 7.58 -33.18 74.46
N ILE A 67 7.53 -32.24 73.52
CA ILE A 67 8.63 -31.92 72.62
C ILE A 67 9.66 -31.14 73.44
N GLN A 68 10.70 -31.83 73.93
CA GLN A 68 11.84 -31.22 74.62
C GLN A 68 12.95 -30.85 73.64
N LEU A 69 12.59 -30.23 72.51
CA LEU A 69 13.58 -29.67 71.59
C LEU A 69 13.84 -28.22 72.01
N PRO A 70 15.11 -27.79 72.13
CA PRO A 70 15.41 -26.37 72.27
C PRO A 70 14.81 -25.64 71.06
N PRO A 71 14.14 -24.49 71.25
CA PRO A 71 13.55 -23.77 70.13
C PRO A 71 14.64 -23.42 69.12
N GLU A 72 14.57 -24.08 67.96
CA GLU A 72 15.45 -23.81 66.84
C GLU A 72 15.13 -22.41 66.31
N LYS A 73 16.13 -21.54 66.20
CA LYS A 73 15.95 -20.21 65.61
C LYS A 73 15.72 -20.37 64.10
N LEU A 74 14.47 -20.60 63.73
CA LEU A 74 14.00 -20.56 62.36
C LEU A 74 13.91 -19.10 61.93
N GLY A 75 14.91 -18.64 61.18
CA GLY A 75 14.95 -17.28 60.61
C GLY A 75 16.33 -16.97 60.04
N GLY A 76 16.35 -16.42 58.82
CA GLY A 76 17.55 -16.27 57.98
C GLY A 76 18.77 -15.69 58.69
N ALA A 77 19.96 -16.10 58.24
CA ALA A 77 21.28 -15.81 58.82
C ALA A 77 21.67 -14.32 58.95
N VAL A 78 20.76 -13.41 58.61
CA VAL A 78 21.01 -11.98 58.44
C VAL A 78 20.27 -11.21 59.53
N SER A 79 20.98 -10.30 60.18
CA SER A 79 20.39 -9.39 61.18
C SER A 79 19.30 -8.51 60.55
N LEU A 80 18.24 -8.23 61.30
CA LEU A 80 17.15 -7.32 60.89
C LEU A 80 17.68 -5.94 60.45
N ALA A 81 18.75 -5.45 61.07
CA ALA A 81 19.37 -4.18 60.71
C ALA A 81 20.01 -4.23 59.32
N GLU A 82 20.68 -5.34 58.98
CA GLU A 82 21.29 -5.52 57.67
C GLU A 82 20.20 -5.67 56.58
N VAL A 83 19.11 -6.40 56.84
CA VAL A 83 17.98 -6.50 55.90
C VAL A 83 17.37 -5.12 55.63
N ARG A 84 17.16 -4.31 56.66
CA ARG A 84 16.65 -2.94 56.51
C ARG A 84 17.61 -2.05 55.71
N GLN A 85 18.91 -2.17 55.96
CA GLN A 85 19.92 -1.43 55.21
C GLN A 85 19.93 -1.84 53.73
N ARG A 86 19.92 -3.15 53.44
CA ARG A 86 19.84 -3.69 52.06
C ARG A 86 18.60 -3.19 51.35
N GLN A 87 17.43 -3.27 51.99
CA GLN A 87 16.19 -2.77 51.42
C GLN A 87 16.25 -1.27 51.10
N GLN A 88 16.83 -0.45 51.97
CA GLN A 88 17.04 0.97 51.70
C GLN A 88 17.99 1.20 50.51
N MET A 89 19.09 0.45 50.44
CA MET A 89 20.05 0.54 49.34
C MET A 89 19.47 0.08 48.01
N GLU A 90 18.75 -1.04 47.98
CA GLU A 90 18.07 -1.57 46.81
C GLU A 90 16.99 -0.62 46.29
N SER A 91 16.22 0.00 47.20
CA SER A 91 15.23 1.02 46.82
C SER A 91 15.91 2.22 46.14
N ARG A 92 17.05 2.69 46.67
CA ARG A 92 17.84 3.78 46.07
C ARG A 92 18.41 3.38 44.71
N GLN A 93 19.00 2.19 44.59
CA GLN A 93 19.57 1.69 43.34
C GLN A 93 18.51 1.45 42.26
N SER A 94 17.36 0.90 42.65
CA SER A 94 16.23 0.67 41.75
C SER A 94 15.71 1.99 41.14
N LYS A 95 15.58 3.04 41.96
CA LYS A 95 15.23 4.39 41.47
C LYS A 95 16.24 4.91 40.45
N MET A 96 17.54 4.73 40.71
CA MET A 96 18.60 5.15 39.79
C MET A 96 18.55 4.38 38.46
N ARG A 97 18.41 3.05 38.51
CA ARG A 97 18.30 2.21 37.31
C ARG A 97 17.05 2.56 36.50
N LYS A 98 15.93 2.84 37.15
CA LYS A 98 14.70 3.30 36.47
C LYS A 98 14.94 4.63 35.75
N LYS A 99 15.63 5.57 36.38
CA LYS A 99 15.97 6.87 35.77
C LYS A 99 16.88 6.70 34.55
N GLN A 100 17.91 5.86 34.66
CA GLN A 100 18.81 5.55 33.54
C GLN A 100 18.06 4.92 32.36
N ARG A 101 17.21 3.92 32.62
CA ARG A 101 16.38 3.30 31.57
C ARG A 101 15.45 4.31 30.89
N GLN A 102 14.87 5.24 31.66
CA GLN A 102 14.04 6.30 31.11
C GLN A 102 14.84 7.23 30.21
N GLU A 103 16.01 7.69 30.66
CA GLU A 103 16.91 8.55 29.89
C GLU A 103 17.40 7.87 28.60
N GLU A 104 17.71 6.58 28.64
CA GLU A 104 18.08 5.78 27.47
C GLU A 104 16.93 5.67 26.47
N MET A 105 15.72 5.39 26.93
CA MET A 105 14.53 5.33 26.08
C MET A 105 14.22 6.68 25.45
N ASP A 106 14.29 7.77 26.22
CA ASP A 106 14.06 9.13 25.73
C ASP A 106 15.13 9.55 24.73
N LYS A 107 16.40 9.20 24.96
CA LYS A 107 17.50 9.45 24.03
C LYS A 107 17.29 8.67 22.73
N LYS A 108 16.94 7.39 22.80
CA LYS A 108 16.66 6.56 21.62
C LYS A 108 15.47 7.10 20.82
N LYS A 109 14.43 7.58 21.49
CA LYS A 109 13.27 8.21 20.85
C LYS A 109 13.68 9.49 20.09
N ARG A 110 14.48 10.35 20.71
CA ARG A 110 15.00 11.57 20.06
C ARG A 110 15.87 11.24 18.84
N GLN A 111 16.76 10.26 18.96
CA GLN A 111 17.60 9.83 17.84
C GLN A 111 16.78 9.32 16.67
N ALA A 112 15.75 8.49 16.92
CA ALA A 112 14.87 8.00 15.86
C ALA A 112 14.07 9.14 15.19
N GLU A 113 13.65 10.14 15.95
CA GLU A 113 12.98 11.34 15.41
C GLU A 113 13.92 12.18 14.55
N GLU A 114 15.16 12.41 15.02
CA GLU A 114 16.20 13.13 14.28
C GLU A 114 16.54 12.41 12.97
N GLU A 115 16.69 11.08 12.98
CA GLU A 115 16.90 10.27 11.78
C GLU A 115 15.74 10.38 10.78
N GLN A 116 14.49 10.36 11.26
CA GLN A 116 13.33 10.56 10.39
C GLN A 116 13.30 11.95 9.77
N ILE A 117 13.62 12.99 10.55
CA ILE A 117 13.72 14.37 10.04
C ILE A 117 14.81 14.45 8.98
N GLU A 118 15.97 13.83 9.21
CA GLU A 118 17.07 13.80 8.25
C GLU A 118 16.68 13.07 6.95
N GLN A 119 16.01 11.92 7.04
CA GLN A 119 15.47 11.20 5.88
C GLN A 119 14.47 12.04 5.09
N MET A 120 13.53 12.71 5.78
CA MET A 120 12.56 13.59 5.14
C MET A 120 13.23 14.77 4.44
N LYS A 121 14.25 15.36 5.06
CA LYS A 121 15.05 16.44 4.48
C LYS A 121 15.86 15.96 3.27
N ALA A 122 16.45 14.77 3.33
CA ALA A 122 17.18 14.17 2.21
C ALA A 122 16.24 13.93 1.02
N LYS A 123 15.05 13.38 1.27
CA LYS A 123 14.02 13.18 0.24
C LYS A 123 13.56 14.50 -0.39
N GLN A 124 13.41 15.56 0.41
CA GLN A 124 13.08 16.88 -0.13
C GLN A 124 14.21 17.46 -0.99
N ARG A 125 15.47 17.29 -0.58
CA ARG A 125 16.64 17.71 -1.36
C ARG A 125 16.73 16.95 -2.68
N GLU A 126 16.50 15.65 -2.67
CA GLU A 126 16.49 14.82 -3.88
C GLU A 126 15.38 15.26 -4.84
N LYS A 127 14.17 15.51 -4.32
CA LYS A 127 13.07 16.05 -5.13
C LYS A 127 13.41 17.40 -5.76
N ALA A 128 14.01 18.31 -5.00
CA ALA A 128 14.46 19.61 -5.52
C ALA A 128 15.49 19.45 -6.64
N LYS A 129 16.49 18.57 -6.45
CA LYS A 129 17.49 18.26 -7.48
C LYS A 129 16.87 17.63 -8.73
N SER A 130 15.94 16.69 -8.56
CA SER A 130 15.24 16.05 -9.67
C SER A 130 14.41 17.07 -10.47
N HIS A 131 13.76 18.01 -9.78
CA HIS A 131 13.04 19.10 -10.41
C HIS A 131 13.98 20.02 -11.19
N GLU A 132 15.08 20.47 -10.57
CA GLU A 132 16.10 21.31 -11.21
C GLU A 132 16.68 20.65 -12.46
N TYR A 133 17.00 19.36 -12.39
CA TYR A 133 17.49 18.60 -13.55
C TYR A 133 16.47 18.55 -14.70
N LYS A 134 15.18 18.36 -14.38
CA LYS A 134 14.10 18.36 -15.38
C LYS A 134 13.93 19.73 -16.03
N GLU A 135 14.01 20.80 -15.24
CA GLU A 135 13.93 22.17 -15.77
C GLU A 135 15.14 22.49 -16.66
N ALA A 136 16.36 22.18 -16.22
CA ALA A 136 17.57 22.39 -17.02
C ALA A 136 17.49 21.66 -18.37
N ARG A 137 16.97 20.43 -18.38
CA ARG A 137 16.75 19.67 -19.62
C ARG A 137 15.72 20.34 -20.54
N ARG A 138 14.60 20.85 -19.98
CA ARG A 138 13.59 21.58 -20.76
C ARG A 138 14.15 22.89 -21.34
N GLU A 139 14.97 23.60 -20.56
CA GLU A 139 15.64 24.82 -21.01
C GLU A 139 16.61 24.52 -22.15
N GLU A 140 17.41 23.46 -22.04
CA GLU A 140 18.31 23.02 -23.12
C GLU A 140 17.53 22.70 -24.39
N GLU A 141 16.48 21.86 -24.30
CA GLU A 141 15.58 21.53 -25.42
C GLU A 141 14.97 22.81 -26.04
N ASN A 142 14.53 23.76 -25.21
CA ASN A 142 13.97 25.03 -25.67
C ASN A 142 15.02 25.90 -26.40
N THR A 143 16.24 25.99 -25.86
CA THR A 143 17.33 26.76 -26.49
C THR A 143 17.68 26.20 -27.86
N ASP A 144 17.66 24.88 -28.02
CA ASP A 144 17.94 24.23 -29.30
C ASP A 144 16.80 24.43 -30.30
N LEU A 145 15.54 24.43 -29.85
CA LEU A 145 14.40 24.80 -30.69
C LEU A 145 14.50 26.25 -31.16
N LEU A 146 14.90 27.18 -30.29
CA LEU A 146 15.11 28.58 -30.65
C LEU A 146 16.21 28.74 -31.69
N LYS A 147 17.36 28.06 -31.53
CA LYS A 147 18.44 28.06 -32.53
C LYS A 147 17.96 27.55 -33.88
N LYS A 148 17.27 26.41 -33.92
CA LYS A 148 16.71 25.84 -35.17
C LYS A 148 15.73 26.80 -35.85
N LYS A 149 14.86 27.46 -35.07
CA LYS A 149 13.93 28.46 -35.57
C LYS A 149 14.65 29.68 -36.15
N GLU A 150 15.71 30.16 -35.48
CA GLU A 150 16.52 31.26 -35.98
C GLU A 150 17.25 30.89 -37.28
N GLU A 151 17.81 29.68 -37.35
CA GLU A 151 18.43 29.17 -38.59
C GLU A 151 17.43 29.09 -39.74
N GLN A 152 16.20 28.61 -39.49
CA GLN A 152 15.14 28.61 -40.49
C GLN A 152 14.77 30.02 -40.96
N ARG A 153 14.66 30.98 -40.03
CA ARG A 153 14.43 32.38 -40.39
C ARG A 153 15.54 32.95 -41.26
N ARG A 154 16.81 32.72 -40.88
CA ARG A 154 17.96 33.16 -41.70
C ARG A 154 17.94 32.54 -43.10
N LYS A 155 17.60 31.26 -43.22
CA LYS A 155 17.44 30.60 -44.52
C LYS A 155 16.31 31.21 -45.35
N ALA A 156 15.18 31.54 -44.72
CA ALA A 156 14.06 32.22 -45.38
C ALA A 156 14.45 33.63 -45.85
N ASP A 157 15.13 34.41 -45.01
CA ASP A 157 15.59 35.76 -45.34
C ASP A 157 16.55 35.75 -46.56
N ILE A 158 17.48 34.78 -46.60
CA ILE A 158 18.39 34.61 -47.75
C ILE A 158 17.63 34.23 -49.03
N LEU A 159 16.61 33.37 -48.92
CA LEU A 159 15.82 32.96 -50.06
C LEU A 159 14.99 34.12 -50.61
N GLU A 160 14.36 34.91 -49.73
CA GLU A 160 13.61 36.10 -50.07
C GLU A 160 14.49 37.15 -50.77
N GLU A 161 15.71 37.38 -50.25
CA GLU A 161 16.66 38.31 -50.86
C GLU A 161 17.07 37.87 -52.28
N LYS A 162 17.31 36.58 -52.50
CA LYS A 162 17.61 36.04 -53.84
C LYS A 162 16.45 36.20 -54.80
N GLN A 163 15.22 35.91 -54.36
CA GLN A 163 14.02 36.10 -55.17
C GLN A 163 13.84 37.57 -55.56
N LYS A 164 14.04 38.49 -54.61
CA LYS A 164 13.98 39.93 -54.86
C LYS A 164 15.03 40.37 -55.88
N GLN A 165 16.27 39.91 -55.76
CA GLN A 165 17.33 40.21 -56.75
C GLN A 165 16.97 39.68 -58.14
N GLN A 166 16.46 38.45 -58.24
CA GLN A 166 16.01 37.87 -59.50
C GLN A 166 14.86 38.67 -60.13
N GLU A 167 13.90 39.11 -59.32
CA GLU A 167 12.79 39.94 -59.80
C GLU A 167 13.27 41.32 -60.27
N GLU A 168 14.19 41.95 -59.53
CA GLU A 168 14.83 43.21 -59.94
C GLU A 168 15.60 43.07 -61.25
N ASP A 169 16.35 41.99 -61.44
CA ASP A 169 17.06 41.68 -62.69
C ASP A 169 16.09 41.45 -63.85
N ARG A 170 15.00 40.70 -63.62
CA ARG A 170 13.95 40.49 -64.61
C ARG A 170 13.34 41.83 -65.02
N LYS A 171 13.03 42.70 -64.05
CA LYS A 171 12.50 44.05 -64.28
C LYS A 171 13.50 44.89 -65.07
N ARG A 172 14.79 44.90 -64.69
CA ARG A 172 15.85 45.62 -65.42
C ARG A 172 16.00 45.15 -66.87
N ARG A 173 15.93 43.84 -67.13
CA ARG A 173 15.97 43.27 -68.48
C ARG A 173 14.78 43.72 -69.31
N THR A 174 13.56 43.59 -68.78
CA THR A 174 12.35 44.06 -69.48
C THR A 174 12.41 45.56 -69.79
N GLU A 175 12.93 46.36 -68.86
CA GLU A 175 13.10 47.80 -69.07
C GLU A 175 14.18 48.12 -70.11
N ALA A 176 15.29 47.38 -70.11
CA ALA A 176 16.33 47.51 -71.13
C ALA A 176 15.84 47.09 -72.52
N ASP A 177 15.05 46.02 -72.61
CA ASP A 177 14.40 45.60 -73.85
C ASP A 177 13.41 46.64 -74.35
N HIS A 178 12.56 47.19 -73.47
CA HIS A 178 11.68 48.32 -73.80
C HIS A 178 12.47 49.52 -74.34
N ARG A 179 13.58 49.89 -73.69
CA ARG A 179 14.46 50.97 -74.17
C ARG A 179 15.06 50.66 -75.54
N ARG A 180 15.56 49.43 -75.75
CA ARG A 180 16.16 49.00 -77.02
C ARG A 180 15.15 49.07 -78.17
N VAL A 181 13.95 48.54 -77.97
CA VAL A 181 12.88 48.57 -78.99
C VAL A 181 12.44 50.00 -79.26
N ASN A 182 12.29 50.83 -78.23
CA ASN A 182 11.97 52.26 -78.38
C ASN A 182 13.05 53.00 -79.19
N LEU A 183 14.33 52.78 -78.90
CA LEU A 183 15.44 53.38 -79.66
C LEU A 183 15.45 52.91 -81.12
N ALA A 184 15.30 51.61 -81.37
CA ALA A 184 15.23 51.07 -82.72
C ALA A 184 14.04 51.62 -83.53
N PHE A 185 12.91 51.86 -82.87
CA PHE A 185 11.75 52.50 -83.48
C PHE A 185 12.04 53.95 -83.90
N LEU A 186 12.68 54.74 -83.03
CA LEU A 186 13.07 56.12 -83.36
C LEU A 186 14.09 56.18 -84.50
N ASP A 187 15.11 55.31 -84.47
CA ASP A 187 16.11 55.22 -85.55
C ASP A 187 15.45 54.91 -86.91
N ARG A 188 14.48 53.97 -86.92
CA ARG A 188 13.69 53.67 -88.12
C ARG A 188 12.87 54.88 -88.60
N LEU A 189 12.30 55.65 -87.67
CA LEU A 189 11.57 56.88 -88.01
C LEU A 189 12.51 57.94 -88.62
N GLU A 190 13.69 58.14 -88.04
CA GLU A 190 14.69 59.09 -88.56
C GLU A 190 15.26 58.66 -89.92
N ALA A 191 15.52 57.36 -90.11
CA ALA A 191 15.92 56.83 -91.41
C ALA A 191 14.83 57.05 -92.48
N SER A 192 13.56 56.94 -92.09
CA SER A 192 12.42 57.18 -92.98
C SER A 192 12.15 58.67 -93.26
N SER A 193 12.51 59.58 -92.35
CA SER A 193 12.38 61.02 -92.54
C SER A 193 13.57 61.66 -93.26
N SER A 194 14.72 60.98 -93.31
CA SER A 194 15.94 61.42 -94.01
C SER A 194 16.00 61.01 -95.49
N GLY A 195 14.97 60.33 -96.03
CA GLY A 195 14.88 60.04 -97.47
C GLY A 195 15.87 58.98 -97.98
N ARG A 196 16.30 58.05 -97.14
CA ARG A 196 17.09 56.88 -97.55
C ARG A 196 16.19 55.64 -97.65
N VAL A 197 15.93 55.21 -98.87
CA VAL A 197 15.23 53.96 -99.18
C VAL A 197 16.08 52.76 -98.71
N PRO A 198 15.55 51.84 -97.89
CA PRO A 198 16.11 50.50 -97.75
C PRO A 198 15.34 49.51 -98.63
N GLU A 199 16.08 48.78 -99.46
CA GLU A 199 15.60 47.61 -100.20
C GLU A 199 15.31 46.41 -99.29
N PRO A 200 14.48 45.45 -99.74
CA PRO A 200 13.89 44.42 -98.91
C PRO A 200 14.79 43.19 -98.79
N VAL A 201 14.80 42.55 -97.62
CA VAL A 201 15.17 41.12 -97.54
C VAL A 201 14.20 40.39 -96.63
N THR A 202 13.42 39.54 -97.27
CA THR A 202 12.56 38.51 -96.73
C THR A 202 13.40 37.40 -96.10
N GLN A 203 12.92 36.85 -94.99
CA GLN A 203 12.92 35.41 -94.70
C GLN A 203 12.06 35.12 -93.46
N THR A 204 10.81 34.73 -93.70
CA THR A 204 10.10 33.72 -92.91
C THR A 204 10.71 32.34 -93.26
N PRO A 205 10.64 31.35 -92.33
CA PRO A 205 9.50 30.44 -92.39
C PRO A 205 8.88 30.12 -91.01
N GLU A 206 7.56 30.02 -91.04
CA GLU A 206 6.66 29.06 -90.39
C GLU A 206 7.21 28.20 -89.23
N SER A 207 6.51 28.25 -88.08
CA SER A 207 6.00 27.07 -87.34
C SER A 207 5.15 27.61 -86.17
N SER A 208 3.82 27.57 -86.22
CA SER A 208 3.03 26.47 -85.64
C SER A 208 3.59 25.96 -84.31
N SER A 209 3.05 26.48 -83.21
CA SER A 209 2.86 25.85 -81.88
C SER A 209 2.15 26.90 -81.03
N VAL A 210 0.82 26.86 -80.87
CA VAL A 210 0.12 26.03 -79.88
C VAL A 210 0.87 26.06 -78.55
N TRP A 211 0.38 26.89 -77.62
CA TRP A 211 0.69 26.74 -76.21
C TRP A 211 -0.10 25.54 -75.73
N LEU A 212 0.45 24.35 -75.94
CA LEU A 212 -0.02 23.10 -75.36
C LEU A 212 0.87 22.82 -74.15
N ASP A 213 0.21 22.51 -73.05
CA ASP A 213 0.75 21.90 -71.85
C ASP A 213 1.62 20.68 -72.17
N GLU A 214 2.70 20.51 -71.39
CA GLU A 214 3.42 19.28 -71.08
C GLU A 214 4.42 19.71 -69.97
N ASP A 215 4.14 19.41 -68.69
CA ASP A 215 4.40 18.12 -68.05
C ASP A 215 5.87 17.69 -68.26
N ASP A 216 6.75 18.16 -67.36
CA ASP A 216 7.98 17.44 -67.04
C ASP A 216 7.66 16.52 -65.85
N ASP A 217 7.23 15.31 -66.21
CA ASP A 217 7.36 14.12 -65.37
C ASP A 217 8.85 13.74 -65.32
N ASP A 218 9.50 14.01 -64.18
CA ASP A 218 10.61 13.16 -63.71
C ASP A 218 10.02 12.16 -62.70
N ASP A 219 9.88 10.96 -63.23
CA ASP A 219 9.56 9.67 -62.64
C ASP A 219 10.31 9.33 -61.32
N ILE A 220 9.57 8.67 -60.41
CA ILE A 220 10.02 7.65 -59.42
C ILE A 220 10.69 8.21 -58.14
N ASP A 221 10.15 8.09 -56.93
CA ASP A 221 9.63 6.86 -56.32
C ASP A 221 8.61 7.17 -55.20
N GLU A 222 7.39 6.66 -55.38
CA GLU A 222 6.37 6.49 -54.36
C GLU A 222 6.54 5.10 -53.74
N PRO A 223 6.54 4.97 -52.40
CA PRO A 223 6.14 3.70 -51.81
C PRO A 223 4.93 3.89 -50.91
N GLN A 224 3.77 3.48 -51.43
CA GLN A 224 2.64 3.00 -50.63
C GLN A 224 2.87 1.54 -50.25
N ASP A 225 2.71 1.27 -48.96
CA ASP A 225 2.26 0.03 -48.33
C ASP A 225 2.61 -1.32 -48.98
N THR A 226 3.58 -2.00 -48.34
CA THR A 226 3.52 -3.46 -48.20
C THR A 226 3.39 -3.82 -46.72
N ALA A 227 2.17 -4.15 -46.32
CA ALA A 227 1.96 -5.11 -45.25
C ALA A 227 2.61 -6.43 -45.66
N LEU A 228 3.52 -6.97 -44.86
CA LEU A 228 3.66 -8.40 -44.57
C LEU A 228 4.66 -8.61 -43.43
N SER A 229 4.12 -9.17 -42.34
CA SER A 229 4.71 -10.18 -41.46
C SER A 229 6.09 -9.95 -40.83
N ASN A 230 6.06 -9.73 -39.51
CA ASN A 230 7.00 -10.35 -38.55
C ASN A 230 7.21 -11.86 -38.90
N PRO A 231 8.41 -12.45 -38.73
CA PRO A 231 8.88 -12.79 -37.38
C PRO A 231 10.40 -12.83 -37.13
N SER A 232 10.72 -12.97 -35.83
CA SER A 232 11.97 -13.42 -35.19
C SER A 232 12.87 -12.29 -34.68
N GLN A 233 12.73 -11.86 -33.42
CA GLN A 233 13.05 -12.59 -32.17
C GLN A 233 14.57 -12.82 -32.04
N ILE A 234 15.22 -11.85 -31.39
CA ILE A 234 16.40 -12.08 -30.56
C ILE A 234 16.12 -11.46 -29.20
N HIS A 235 16.24 -12.32 -28.19
CA HIS A 235 15.79 -12.15 -26.82
C HIS A 235 16.58 -11.06 -26.07
N ALA A 236 15.87 -10.14 -25.46
CA ALA A 236 16.29 -9.46 -24.24
C ALA A 236 15.14 -9.63 -23.22
N ASP A 237 15.30 -10.63 -22.37
CA ASP A 237 14.45 -10.94 -21.24
C ASP A 237 14.49 -9.80 -20.20
N ARG A 238 13.42 -8.99 -20.11
CA ARG A 238 12.97 -8.32 -18.86
C ARG A 238 11.61 -7.65 -19.01
N SER A 239 10.64 -8.11 -18.23
CA SER A 239 9.27 -7.57 -18.08
C SER A 239 9.26 -6.14 -17.52
N GLU A 240 8.78 -5.17 -18.28
CA GLU A 240 8.20 -3.93 -17.75
C GLU A 240 6.85 -3.80 -18.44
N ALA A 241 5.81 -4.09 -17.66
CA ALA A 241 4.45 -4.17 -18.10
C ALA A 241 3.92 -2.80 -18.52
N ASP A 242 2.88 -2.86 -19.32
CA ASP A 242 1.92 -1.81 -19.66
C ASP A 242 1.18 -1.30 -18.39
N ASP A 243 1.91 -0.85 -17.38
CA ASP A 243 1.38 -0.45 -16.06
C ASP A 243 0.63 0.90 -16.11
N GLY A 244 0.86 1.69 -17.16
CA GLY A 244 0.22 2.99 -17.37
C GLY A 244 -1.29 2.88 -17.58
N ASP A 245 -1.69 1.96 -18.46
CA ASP A 245 -3.09 1.78 -18.85
C ASP A 245 -3.88 1.06 -17.74
N HIS A 246 -3.25 0.14 -17.02
CA HIS A 246 -3.82 -0.52 -15.84
C HIS A 246 -4.10 0.47 -14.70
N THR A 247 -3.14 1.33 -14.38
CA THR A 247 -3.28 2.30 -13.28
C THR A 247 -4.33 3.35 -13.59
N TRP A 248 -4.38 3.83 -14.84
CA TRP A 248 -5.38 4.80 -15.28
C TRP A 248 -6.79 4.21 -15.29
N THR A 249 -6.94 2.98 -15.79
CA THR A 249 -8.23 2.27 -15.84
C THR A 249 -8.77 2.00 -14.43
N LEU A 250 -7.93 1.55 -13.50
CA LEU A 250 -8.28 1.35 -12.08
C LEU A 250 -8.82 2.64 -11.45
N MET A 251 -8.11 3.76 -11.64
CA MET A 251 -8.47 5.04 -11.05
C MET A 251 -9.79 5.58 -11.60
N LYS A 252 -10.05 5.33 -12.89
CA LYS A 252 -11.31 5.71 -13.56
C LYS A 252 -12.49 4.86 -13.07
N LEU A 253 -12.28 3.55 -12.87
CA LEU A 253 -13.29 2.66 -12.29
C LEU A 253 -13.58 2.99 -10.83
N GLN A 254 -12.57 3.29 -10.02
CA GLN A 254 -12.75 3.66 -8.61
C GLN A 254 -13.58 4.95 -8.44
N ASN A 255 -13.51 5.87 -9.40
CA ASN A 255 -14.34 7.08 -9.42
C ASN A 255 -15.78 6.81 -9.88
N ARG A 256 -16.01 5.81 -10.75
CA ARG A 256 -17.34 5.42 -11.23
C ARG A 256 -18.07 4.47 -10.28
N PHE A 257 -17.32 3.68 -9.54
CA PHE A 257 -17.80 2.63 -8.66
C PHE A 257 -17.24 2.81 -7.23
N PRO A 258 -17.65 3.87 -6.49
CA PRO A 258 -17.09 4.16 -5.16
C PRO A 258 -17.39 3.09 -4.10
N TYR A 259 -18.36 2.21 -4.37
CA TYR A 259 -18.81 1.15 -3.46
C TYR A 259 -18.10 -0.19 -3.68
N TYR A 260 -17.30 -0.31 -4.74
CA TYR A 260 -16.54 -1.52 -5.02
C TYR A 260 -15.15 -1.43 -4.37
N GLU A 261 -14.69 -2.56 -3.82
CA GLU A 261 -13.38 -2.63 -3.18
C GLU A 261 -12.27 -2.46 -4.23
N ARG A 262 -11.24 -1.67 -3.88
CA ARG A 262 -10.12 -1.36 -4.79
C ARG A 262 -9.45 -2.62 -5.30
N ASP A 263 -9.27 -3.61 -4.43
CA ASP A 263 -8.56 -4.85 -4.75
C ASP A 263 -9.33 -5.69 -5.78
N MET A 264 -10.67 -5.70 -5.69
CA MET A 264 -11.54 -6.33 -6.69
C MET A 264 -11.46 -5.62 -8.04
N LEU A 265 -11.49 -4.28 -8.04
CA LEU A 265 -11.33 -3.50 -9.27
C LEU A 265 -9.96 -3.75 -9.91
N GLU A 266 -8.91 -3.92 -9.10
CA GLU A 266 -7.57 -4.22 -9.60
C GLU A 266 -7.46 -5.61 -10.22
N GLU A 267 -8.12 -6.60 -9.64
CA GLU A 267 -8.18 -7.95 -10.19
C GLU A 267 -8.93 -7.99 -11.53
N ILE A 268 -10.04 -7.26 -11.64
CA ILE A 268 -10.82 -7.15 -12.89
C ILE A 268 -10.01 -6.42 -13.98
N VAL A 269 -9.30 -5.36 -13.61
CA VAL A 269 -8.45 -4.61 -14.56
C VAL A 269 -7.27 -5.45 -15.03
N LYS A 270 -6.66 -6.25 -14.14
CA LYS A 270 -5.63 -7.23 -14.50
C LYS A 270 -6.18 -8.33 -15.42
N GLN A 271 -7.40 -8.80 -15.19
CA GLN A 271 -8.05 -9.80 -16.03
C GLN A 271 -8.46 -9.24 -17.41
N CYS A 272 -8.62 -7.92 -17.52
CA CYS A 272 -8.97 -7.23 -18.76
C CYS A 272 -7.75 -6.66 -19.50
N ASP A 273 -6.52 -7.01 -19.10
CA ASP A 273 -5.26 -6.48 -19.66
C ASP A 273 -5.28 -4.94 -19.75
N GLY A 274 -5.81 -4.27 -18.72
CA GLY A 274 -5.88 -2.80 -18.67
C GLY A 274 -7.03 -2.17 -19.45
N ASN A 275 -7.88 -2.95 -20.13
CA ASN A 275 -8.99 -2.44 -20.95
C ASN A 275 -10.19 -1.96 -20.11
N TYR A 276 -10.41 -0.64 -20.08
CA TYR A 276 -11.50 0.00 -19.34
C TYR A 276 -12.91 -0.46 -19.76
N GLN A 277 -13.16 -0.63 -21.06
CA GLN A 277 -14.50 -0.91 -21.55
C GLN A 277 -14.95 -2.33 -21.14
N LYS A 278 -14.03 -3.30 -21.28
CA LYS A 278 -14.25 -4.68 -20.87
C LYS A 278 -14.46 -4.81 -19.36
N ALA A 279 -13.67 -4.08 -18.57
CA ALA A 279 -13.81 -4.05 -17.12
C ALA A 279 -15.12 -3.37 -16.66
N TYR A 280 -15.56 -2.33 -17.37
CA TYR A 280 -16.81 -1.62 -17.07
C TYR A 280 -18.04 -2.49 -17.30
N GLU A 281 -18.08 -3.25 -18.40
CA GLU A 281 -19.18 -4.17 -18.72
C GLU A 281 -19.33 -5.30 -17.69
N LEU A 282 -18.23 -5.72 -17.03
CA LEU A 282 -18.28 -6.71 -15.96
C LEU A 282 -18.85 -6.17 -14.63
N LEU A 283 -18.87 -4.84 -14.47
CA LEU A 283 -19.29 -4.15 -13.24
C LEU A 283 -20.67 -3.48 -13.36
N ASP A 284 -21.21 -3.36 -14.58
CA ASP A 284 -22.48 -2.69 -14.91
C ASP A 284 -23.65 -3.70 -15.05
N VAL A 285 -23.80 -4.61 -14.08
CA VAL A 285 -24.90 -5.60 -14.00
C VAL A 285 -26.02 -5.13 -13.07
#